data_AF-A0A089KI57-F1
#
_entry.id   AF-A0A089KI57-F1
#
_cell.length_a   1.000
_cell.length_b   1.000
_cell.length_c   1.000
_cell.angle_alpha   90.00
_cell.angle_beta   90.00
_cell.angle_gamma   90.00
#
_symmetry.space_group_name_H-M   'P 1'
#
loop_
_entity.id
_entity.type
_entity.pdbx_description
1 polymer ?
#
loop_
_entity_poly.entity_id
_entity_poly.type
_entity_poly.pdbx_seq_one_letter_code
_entity_poly.pdbx_strand_id
1 'polypeptide(L)'
;MNEKLKQAYDKLGLSENVSREEINKRFDLLIKRRKSKASDEERSAPEEDFQAFKFILDTLDKQEIEEAEQERLAKYGKFSGAASKWERFFRLYRTHVIVSVIAVIVLAVAGNAIYNNWQHRKYLASLPPLDAKIMFLGNFGVQDPDGQTADLDAAIIAQYPEWKRVESNMIYLPRTGQDADSFDMNYMQKAVVELAANHPDIIILDEATLEWIGGQDGFQDLSAIVESGSLDKDDPRLKWGTNPESGQEELYGVDITDSAFVAALPVNKAEDENMIIGVLGVDEAKDKAIPFIEHIAGGSAAQ
;
A
#
# COMPACT_ATOMS: atom_id res chain seq x y z
N MET A 1 40.35 47.82 19.89
CA MET A 1 39.54 48.87 20.57
C MET A 1 39.18 49.94 19.55
N ASN A 2 37.91 50.32 19.47
CA ASN A 2 37.41 51.22 18.43
C ASN A 2 37.78 52.67 18.78
N GLU A 3 38.47 53.42 17.91
CA GLU A 3 38.88 54.82 18.20
C GLU A 3 37.69 55.71 18.58
N LYS A 4 36.51 55.41 18.04
CA LYS A 4 35.24 56.07 18.35
C LYS A 4 34.75 55.83 19.77
N LEU A 5 35.06 54.66 20.36
CA LEU A 5 34.71 54.33 21.73
C LEU A 5 35.56 55.16 22.70
N LYS A 6 36.87 55.23 22.45
CA LYS A 6 37.79 56.06 23.20
C LYS A 6 37.41 57.55 23.17
N GLN A 7 37.08 58.06 21.98
CA GLN A 7 36.58 59.43 21.81
C GLN A 7 35.27 59.67 22.59
N ALA A 8 34.40 58.67 22.74
CA ALA A 8 33.17 58.80 23.54
C ALA A 8 33.47 58.85 25.05
N TYR A 9 34.45 58.08 25.55
CA TYR A 9 34.91 58.16 26.94
C TYR A 9 35.58 59.50 27.25
N ASP A 10 36.48 59.96 26.37
CA ASP A 10 37.19 61.24 26.50
C ASP A 10 36.22 62.43 26.52
N LYS A 11 35.21 62.41 25.64
CA LYS A 11 34.16 63.45 25.59
C LYS A 11 33.34 63.56 26.88
N LEU A 12 33.13 62.43 27.56
CA LEU A 12 32.36 62.37 28.80
C LEU A 12 33.22 62.59 30.06
N GLY A 13 34.54 62.81 29.90
CA GLY A 13 35.48 62.93 31.01
C GLY A 13 35.54 61.67 31.88
N LEU A 14 35.23 60.51 31.29
CA LEU A 14 35.22 59.22 31.98
C LEU A 14 36.55 58.51 31.72
N SER A 15 37.10 57.90 32.76
CA SER A 15 38.23 56.98 32.59
C SER A 15 37.79 55.75 31.78
N GLU A 16 38.66 55.26 30.90
CA GLU A 16 38.42 54.06 30.09
C GLU A 16 38.18 52.80 30.97
N ASN A 17 38.56 52.84 32.26
CA ASN A 17 38.40 51.73 33.22
C ASN A 17 37.19 51.89 34.16
N VAL A 18 36.24 52.79 33.87
CA VAL A 18 35.04 52.96 34.70
C VAL A 18 34.16 51.72 34.63
N SER A 19 33.65 51.26 35.78
CA SER A 19 32.78 50.08 35.83
C SER A 19 31.44 50.31 35.13
N ARG A 20 30.87 49.27 34.52
CA ARG A 20 29.57 49.33 33.82
C ARG A 20 28.45 49.87 34.73
N GLU A 21 28.45 49.48 36.00
CA GLU A 21 27.48 49.98 36.97
C GLU A 21 27.58 51.50 37.16
N GLU A 22 28.79 52.05 37.15
CA GLU A 22 29.04 53.49 37.27
C GLU A 22 28.59 54.24 36.01
N ILE A 23 28.79 53.66 34.81
CA ILE A 23 28.30 54.21 33.54
C ILE A 23 26.76 54.23 33.53
N ASN A 24 26.11 53.12 33.92
CA ASN A 24 24.66 53.03 34.01
C ASN A 24 24.09 54.02 35.04
N LYS A 25 24.69 54.15 36.22
CA LYS A 25 24.26 55.14 37.23
C LYS A 25 24.33 56.57 36.70
N ARG A 26 25.40 56.92 35.98
CA ARG A 26 25.54 58.26 35.38
C ARG A 26 24.55 58.48 34.25
N PHE A 27 24.29 57.47 33.43
CA PHE A 27 23.27 57.52 32.39
C PHE A 27 21.86 57.68 32.97
N ASP A 28 21.53 56.95 34.04
CA ASP A 28 20.25 57.07 34.75
C ASP A 28 20.05 58.46 35.36
N LEU A 29 21.10 59.04 35.95
CA LEU A 29 21.09 60.42 36.46
C LEU A 29 20.86 61.42 35.32
N LEU A 30 21.44 61.21 34.15
CA LEU A 30 21.21 62.03 32.96
C LEU A 30 19.78 61.92 32.45
N ILE A 31 19.21 60.71 32.40
CA ILE A 31 17.80 60.50 32.04
C ILE A 31 16.89 61.20 33.04
N LYS A 32 17.18 61.10 34.34
CA LYS A 32 16.39 61.73 35.41
C LYS A 32 16.46 63.26 35.32
N ARG A 33 17.65 63.82 35.07
CA ARG A 33 17.88 65.27 34.81
C ARG A 33 17.13 65.76 33.58
N ARG A 34 17.06 64.94 32.52
CA ARG A 34 16.31 65.24 31.30
C ARG A 34 14.80 65.25 31.57
N LYS A 35 14.29 64.25 32.29
CA LYS A 35 12.87 64.19 32.69
C LYS A 35 12.44 65.37 33.57
N SER A 36 13.36 65.97 34.34
CA SER A 36 13.06 67.15 35.18
C SER A 36 13.08 68.51 34.45
N LYS A 37 13.51 68.60 33.19
CA LYS A 37 13.40 69.84 32.40
C LYS A 37 11.93 70.11 32.05
N ALA A 38 11.49 71.37 32.05
CA ALA A 38 10.07 71.74 32.01
C ALA A 38 9.49 71.83 30.58
N SER A 39 10.31 72.10 29.56
CA SER A 39 9.88 72.21 28.16
C SER A 39 10.18 70.93 27.35
N ASP A 40 9.24 70.51 26.49
CA ASP A 40 9.43 69.35 25.60
C ASP A 40 10.49 69.61 24.50
N GLU A 41 10.76 70.87 24.15
CA GLU A 41 11.85 71.24 23.23
C GLU A 41 13.23 71.05 23.87
N GLU A 42 13.40 71.43 25.15
CA GLU A 42 14.63 71.20 25.91
C GLU A 42 14.84 69.73 26.28
N ARG A 43 13.75 68.97 26.41
CA ARG A 43 13.80 67.51 26.54
C ARG A 43 14.21 66.83 25.25
N SER A 44 13.90 67.39 24.09
CA SER A 44 14.16 66.74 22.79
C SER A 44 15.49 67.15 22.14
N ALA A 45 16.14 68.20 22.67
CA ALA A 45 17.47 68.62 22.23
C ALA A 45 18.49 67.46 22.34
N PRO A 46 19.23 67.14 21.26
CA PRO A 46 20.27 66.12 21.29
C PRO A 46 21.46 66.62 22.11
N GLU A 47 21.50 66.26 23.39
CA GLU A 47 22.67 66.46 24.25
C GLU A 47 23.74 65.45 23.77
N GLU A 48 24.89 65.95 23.30
CA GLU A 48 25.97 65.11 22.75
C GLU A 48 26.42 64.02 23.74
N ASP A 49 26.36 64.34 25.04
CA ASP A 49 26.62 63.42 26.14
C ASP A 49 25.70 62.19 26.10
N PHE A 50 24.40 62.38 25.83
CA PHE A 50 23.43 61.27 25.79
C PHE A 50 23.72 60.30 24.64
N GLN A 51 24.15 60.82 23.49
CA GLN A 51 24.55 59.97 22.36
C GLN A 51 25.85 59.23 22.65
N ALA A 52 26.81 59.88 23.33
CA ALA A 52 28.05 59.24 23.74
C ALA A 52 27.80 58.11 24.76
N PHE A 53 26.96 58.32 25.77
CA PHE A 53 26.58 57.27 26.73
C PHE A 53 25.84 56.11 26.06
N LYS A 54 24.86 56.41 25.21
CA LYS A 54 24.13 55.38 24.46
C LYS A 54 25.06 54.57 23.58
N PHE A 55 26.00 55.22 22.89
CA PHE A 55 26.98 54.54 22.06
C PHE A 55 27.88 53.61 22.87
N ILE A 56 28.38 54.07 24.02
CA ILE A 56 29.20 53.23 24.92
C ILE A 56 28.40 52.01 25.39
N LEU A 57 27.18 52.21 25.89
CA LEU A 57 26.34 51.11 26.36
C LEU A 57 25.99 50.13 25.23
N ASP A 58 25.56 50.62 24.06
CA ASP A 58 25.27 49.77 22.90
C ASP A 58 26.50 48.97 22.44
N THR A 59 27.71 49.52 22.58
CA THR A 59 28.95 48.78 22.26
C THR A 59 29.31 47.73 23.29
N LEU A 60 29.11 48.02 24.58
CA LEU A 60 29.35 47.08 25.67
C LEU A 60 28.35 45.91 25.61
N ASP A 61 27.07 46.20 25.36
CA ASP A 61 26.03 45.19 25.21
C ASP A 61 26.31 44.27 24.01
N LYS A 62 26.80 44.83 22.89
CA LYS A 62 27.21 44.02 21.74
C LYS A 62 28.41 43.13 22.05
N GLN A 63 29.40 43.63 22.78
CA GLN A 63 30.55 42.84 23.21
C GLN A 63 30.14 41.69 24.12
N GLU A 64 29.25 41.93 25.09
CA GLU A 64 28.75 40.91 26.01
C GLU A 64 27.95 39.81 25.28
N ILE A 65 27.11 40.19 24.32
CA ILE A 65 26.36 39.24 23.49
C ILE A 65 27.32 38.40 22.62
N GLU A 66 28.32 39.04 22.01
CA GLU A 66 29.34 38.36 21.20
C GLU A 66 30.22 37.43 22.04
N GLU A 67 30.59 37.83 23.26
CA GLU A 67 31.35 37.01 24.21
C GLU A 67 30.52 35.82 24.69
N ALA A 68 29.27 36.01 25.07
CA ALA A 68 28.36 34.92 25.45
C ALA A 68 28.08 33.95 24.29
N GLU A 69 27.97 34.46 23.06
CA GLU A 69 27.85 33.64 21.85
C GLU A 69 29.15 32.86 21.59
N GLN A 70 30.31 33.50 21.73
CA GLN A 70 31.62 32.85 21.60
C GLN A 70 31.85 31.78 22.68
N GLU A 71 31.47 32.00 23.94
CA GLU A 71 31.56 31.00 25.00
C GLU A 71 30.65 29.79 24.72
N ARG A 72 29.42 30.02 24.26
CA ARG A 72 28.50 28.94 23.88
C ARG A 72 29.04 28.15 22.69
N LEU A 73 29.63 28.83 21.70
CA LEU A 73 30.16 28.23 20.48
C LEU A 73 31.60 27.70 20.61
N ALA A 74 32.34 28.07 21.67
CA ALA A 74 33.67 27.58 21.97
C ALA A 74 33.69 26.05 22.16
N LYS A 75 32.54 25.48 22.56
CA LYS A 75 32.29 24.03 22.61
C LYS A 75 32.50 23.33 21.26
N TYR A 76 32.37 24.05 20.14
CA TYR A 76 32.53 23.55 18.78
C TYR A 76 33.91 23.85 18.16
N GLY A 77 34.84 24.45 18.93
CA GLY A 77 36.24 24.65 18.55
C GLY A 77 36.41 25.35 17.20
N LYS A 78 37.14 24.73 16.26
CA LYS A 78 37.42 25.27 14.92
C LYS A 78 36.19 25.44 14.02
N PHE A 79 35.04 24.89 14.41
CA PHE A 79 33.79 24.96 13.65
C PHE A 79 32.80 26.00 14.20
N SER A 80 33.19 26.79 15.21
CA SER A 80 32.35 27.81 15.86
C SER A 80 31.68 28.77 14.86
N GLY A 81 32.41 29.23 13.84
CA GLY A 81 31.89 30.13 12.81
C GLY A 81 30.96 29.47 11.78
N ALA A 82 31.03 28.16 11.59
CA ALA A 82 30.07 27.42 10.78
C ALA A 82 28.84 27.06 11.61
N ALA A 83 29.04 26.64 12.86
CA ALA A 83 28.00 26.30 13.83
C ALA A 83 27.06 27.49 14.08
N SER A 84 27.58 28.72 14.22
CA SER A 84 26.75 29.92 14.39
C SER A 84 25.82 30.17 13.19
N LYS A 85 26.31 29.94 11.97
CA LYS A 85 25.53 30.11 10.73
C LYS A 85 24.46 29.04 10.61
N TRP A 86 24.79 27.79 10.92
CA TRP A 86 23.84 26.68 10.93
C TRP A 86 22.77 26.85 12.02
N GLU A 87 23.14 27.24 13.24
CA GLU A 87 22.18 27.49 14.33
C GLU A 87 21.24 28.64 13.98
N ARG A 88 21.76 29.72 13.38
CA ARG A 88 20.92 30.83 12.88
C ARG A 88 20.01 30.39 11.73
N PHE A 89 20.49 29.53 10.83
CA PHE A 89 19.70 28.96 9.74
C PHE A 89 18.58 28.06 10.27
N PHE A 90 18.86 27.12 11.17
CA PHE A 90 17.85 26.27 11.79
C PHE A 90 16.88 27.07 12.67
N ARG A 91 17.32 28.13 13.34
CA ARG A 91 16.46 29.01 14.13
C ARG A 91 15.48 29.81 13.26
N LEU A 92 15.94 30.31 12.11
CA LEU A 92 15.10 31.11 11.20
C LEU A 92 14.19 30.25 10.31
N TYR A 93 14.67 29.08 9.88
CA TYR A 93 13.99 28.23 8.89
C TYR A 93 13.47 26.90 9.43
N ARG A 94 13.34 26.74 10.76
CA ARG A 94 12.90 25.50 11.43
C ARG A 94 11.69 24.85 10.74
N THR A 95 10.67 25.64 10.43
CA THR A 95 9.43 25.16 9.79
C THR A 95 9.65 24.70 8.35
N HIS A 96 10.43 25.45 7.56
CA HIS A 96 10.70 25.12 6.16
C HIS A 96 11.56 23.87 6.03
N VAL A 97 12.52 23.65 6.95
CA VAL A 97 13.32 22.43 6.99
C VAL A 97 12.43 21.22 7.28
N ILE A 98 11.54 21.30 8.28
CA ILE A 98 10.62 20.20 8.60
C ILE A 98 9.72 19.87 7.40
N VAL A 99 9.12 20.89 6.77
CA VAL A 99 8.27 20.70 5.58
C VAL A 99 9.06 20.10 4.42
N SER A 100 10.29 20.55 4.18
CA SER A 100 11.14 19.99 3.12
C SER A 100 11.49 18.52 3.37
N VAL A 101 11.77 18.14 4.62
CA VAL A 101 12.07 16.74 4.98
C VAL A 101 10.83 15.87 4.76
N ILE A 102 9.66 16.33 5.21
CA ILE A 102 8.39 15.61 4.97
C ILE A 102 8.13 15.47 3.47
N ALA A 103 8.32 16.53 2.68
CA ALA A 103 8.15 16.48 1.24
C ALA A 103 9.08 15.46 0.56
N VAL A 104 10.35 15.38 0.98
CA VAL A 104 11.31 14.38 0.46
C VAL A 104 10.88 12.96 0.83
N ILE A 105 10.40 12.73 2.05
CA ILE A 105 9.89 11.42 2.48
C ILE A 105 8.69 11.02 1.63
N VAL A 106 7.72 11.92 1.44
CA VAL A 106 6.53 11.67 0.62
C VAL A 106 6.93 11.36 -0.83
N LEU A 107 7.86 12.12 -1.42
CA LEU A 107 8.35 11.86 -2.77
C LEU A 107 9.09 10.51 -2.88
N ALA A 108 9.86 10.12 -1.86
CA ALA A 108 10.54 8.83 -1.84
C ALA A 108 9.56 7.66 -1.76
N VAL A 109 8.54 7.76 -0.88
CA VAL A 109 7.49 6.74 -0.74
C VAL A 109 6.65 6.66 -2.02
N ALA A 110 6.19 7.79 -2.54
CA ALA A 110 5.41 7.84 -3.78
C ALA A 110 6.22 7.30 -4.97
N GLY A 111 7.49 7.69 -5.09
CA GLY A 111 8.39 7.20 -6.13
C GLY A 111 8.59 5.69 -6.06
N ASN A 112 8.79 5.13 -4.86
CA ASN A 112 8.93 3.68 -4.68
C ASN A 112 7.63 2.94 -5.04
N ALA A 113 6.48 3.42 -4.58
CA ALA A 113 5.17 2.84 -4.89
C ALA A 113 4.89 2.85 -6.41
N ILE A 114 5.16 3.97 -7.09
CA ILE A 114 4.99 4.09 -8.55
C ILE A 114 5.94 3.15 -9.28
N TYR A 115 7.21 3.10 -8.88
CA TYR A 115 8.21 2.23 -9.51
C TYR A 115 7.84 0.75 -9.36
N ASN A 116 7.48 0.32 -8.15
CA ASN A 116 7.11 -1.05 -7.88
C ASN A 116 5.85 -1.46 -8.65
N ASN A 117 4.84 -0.58 -8.69
CA ASN A 117 3.63 -0.83 -9.45
C ASN A 117 3.90 -0.89 -10.97
N TRP A 118 4.81 -0.07 -11.49
CA TRP A 118 5.20 -0.12 -12.91
C TRP A 118 5.96 -1.40 -13.27
N GLN A 119 6.89 -1.84 -12.42
CA GLN A 119 7.60 -3.12 -12.61
C GLN A 119 6.64 -4.30 -12.56
N HIS A 120 5.73 -4.31 -11.58
CA HIS A 120 4.72 -5.35 -11.46
C HIS A 120 3.80 -5.38 -12.69
N ARG A 121 3.34 -4.22 -13.17
CA ARG A 121 2.55 -4.13 -14.41
C ARG A 121 3.31 -4.58 -15.64
N LYS A 122 4.61 -4.28 -15.74
CA LYS A 122 5.46 -4.77 -16.83
C LYS A 122 5.65 -6.27 -16.79
N TYR A 123 5.87 -6.82 -15.61
CA TYR A 123 5.95 -8.26 -15.39
C TYR A 123 4.63 -8.94 -15.81
N LEU A 124 3.50 -8.46 -15.28
CA LEU A 124 2.17 -8.97 -15.63
C LEU A 124 1.85 -8.85 -17.13
N ALA A 125 2.27 -7.76 -17.78
CA ALA A 125 2.09 -7.56 -19.22
C ALA A 125 3.05 -8.40 -20.09
N SER A 126 4.15 -8.91 -19.51
CA SER A 126 5.08 -9.82 -20.19
C SER A 126 4.67 -11.28 -20.09
N LEU A 127 3.75 -11.60 -19.17
CA LEU A 127 3.18 -12.94 -19.09
C LEU A 127 2.28 -13.20 -20.32
N PRO A 128 2.21 -14.45 -20.82
CA PRO A 128 1.22 -14.82 -21.82
C PRO A 128 -0.18 -14.38 -21.39
N PRO A 129 -1.09 -14.10 -22.35
CA PRO A 129 -2.49 -13.87 -22.02
C PRO A 129 -3.01 -15.08 -21.21
N LEU A 130 -3.84 -14.80 -20.22
CA LEU A 130 -4.47 -15.83 -19.41
C LEU A 130 -5.41 -16.66 -20.31
N ASP A 131 -5.24 -17.97 -20.31
CA ASP A 131 -6.04 -18.87 -21.13
C ASP A 131 -7.32 -19.31 -20.41
N ALA A 132 -7.25 -19.55 -19.11
CA ALA A 132 -8.41 -19.88 -18.28
C ALA A 132 -8.18 -19.53 -16.80
N LYS A 133 -9.26 -19.11 -16.13
CA LYS A 133 -9.37 -19.07 -14.68
C LYS A 133 -10.19 -20.24 -14.18
N ILE A 134 -9.60 -21.06 -13.31
CA ILE A 134 -10.24 -22.26 -12.78
C ILE A 134 -10.47 -22.10 -11.29
N MET A 135 -11.70 -22.27 -10.85
CA MET A 135 -12.04 -22.25 -9.43
C MET A 135 -12.45 -23.65 -8.97
N PHE A 136 -11.75 -24.17 -7.98
CA PHE A 136 -12.15 -25.37 -7.25
C PHE A 136 -12.98 -24.92 -6.06
N LEU A 137 -14.22 -25.38 -5.98
CA LEU A 137 -15.16 -24.98 -4.94
C LEU A 137 -15.83 -26.23 -4.38
N GLY A 138 -15.52 -26.54 -3.11
CA GLY A 138 -15.98 -27.77 -2.47
C GLY A 138 -15.02 -28.23 -1.39
N ASN A 139 -15.16 -29.48 -0.97
CA ASN A 139 -14.31 -30.14 0.01
C ASN A 139 -12.96 -30.58 -0.60
N PHE A 140 -12.24 -29.63 -1.19
CA PHE A 140 -10.93 -29.80 -1.79
C PHE A 140 -9.87 -29.05 -1.00
N GLY A 141 -8.66 -29.61 -0.94
CA GLY A 141 -7.49 -28.96 -0.36
C GLY A 141 -6.32 -28.91 -1.34
N VAL A 142 -5.47 -27.91 -1.19
CA VAL A 142 -4.19 -27.86 -1.92
C VAL A 142 -3.19 -28.77 -1.18
N GLN A 143 -2.33 -29.48 -1.90
CA GLN A 143 -1.25 -30.28 -1.29
C GLN A 143 -0.12 -29.42 -0.73
N ASP A 144 0.06 -28.22 -1.28
CA ASP A 144 1.05 -27.24 -0.82
C ASP A 144 0.72 -26.75 0.61
N PRO A 145 1.66 -26.86 1.57
CA PRO A 145 1.44 -26.44 2.96
C PRO A 145 1.17 -24.95 3.14
N ASP A 146 1.63 -24.11 2.21
CA ASP A 146 1.44 -22.66 2.22
C ASP A 146 0.16 -22.23 1.47
N GLY A 147 -0.60 -23.20 0.93
CA GLY A 147 -1.85 -22.96 0.19
C GLY A 147 -1.64 -22.37 -1.21
N GLN A 148 -0.44 -22.49 -1.77
CA GLN A 148 -0.13 -21.96 -3.10
C GLN A 148 -0.64 -22.88 -4.22
N THR A 149 -1.24 -22.31 -5.25
CA THR A 149 -1.82 -23.05 -6.39
C THR A 149 -0.88 -23.14 -7.60
N ALA A 150 0.39 -22.73 -7.49
CA ALA A 150 1.33 -22.72 -8.61
C ALA A 150 1.61 -24.14 -9.17
N ASP A 151 1.71 -25.14 -8.30
CA ASP A 151 1.89 -26.54 -8.72
C ASP A 151 0.61 -27.09 -9.38
N LEU A 152 -0.55 -26.62 -8.93
CA LEU A 152 -1.85 -26.96 -9.55
C LEU A 152 -1.94 -26.36 -10.96
N ASP A 153 -1.58 -25.09 -11.13
CA ASP A 153 -1.52 -24.43 -12.45
C ASP A 153 -0.58 -25.16 -13.41
N ALA A 154 0.60 -25.55 -12.93
CA ALA A 154 1.57 -26.30 -13.72
C ALA A 154 1.05 -27.70 -14.12
N ALA A 155 0.36 -28.39 -13.21
CA ALA A 155 -0.26 -29.69 -13.50
C ALA A 155 -1.37 -29.58 -14.55
N ILE A 156 -2.20 -28.54 -14.49
CA ILE A 156 -3.26 -28.29 -15.47
C ILE A 156 -2.64 -28.02 -16.86
N ILE A 157 -1.61 -27.17 -16.94
CA ILE A 157 -0.90 -26.89 -18.19
C ILE A 157 -0.23 -28.17 -18.74
N ALA A 158 0.29 -29.04 -17.87
CA ALA A 158 0.88 -30.31 -18.30
C ALA A 158 -0.14 -31.27 -18.92
N GLN A 159 -1.39 -31.26 -18.42
CA GLN A 159 -2.49 -32.05 -18.98
C GLN A 159 -3.07 -31.42 -20.25
N TYR A 160 -3.05 -30.09 -20.36
CA TYR A 160 -3.55 -29.38 -21.54
C TYR A 160 -2.52 -28.36 -22.07
N PRO A 161 -1.49 -28.83 -22.81
CA PRO A 161 -0.35 -27.99 -23.24
C PRO A 161 -0.68 -26.87 -24.22
N GLU A 162 -1.92 -26.82 -24.74
CA GLU A 162 -2.39 -25.72 -25.57
C GLU A 162 -2.49 -24.41 -24.78
N TRP A 163 -2.74 -24.51 -23.48
CA TRP A 163 -2.73 -23.38 -22.58
C TRP A 163 -1.32 -23.05 -22.12
N LYS A 164 -1.00 -21.76 -22.08
CA LYS A 164 0.30 -21.24 -21.66
C LYS A 164 0.23 -20.63 -20.27
N ARG A 165 -0.96 -20.25 -19.82
CA ARG A 165 -1.18 -19.64 -18.52
C ARG A 165 -2.57 -19.94 -18.00
N VAL A 166 -2.63 -20.54 -16.82
CA VAL A 166 -3.84 -20.80 -16.05
C VAL A 166 -3.68 -20.10 -14.70
N GLU A 167 -4.80 -19.71 -14.10
CA GLU A 167 -4.85 -19.22 -12.74
C GLU A 167 -5.91 -20.02 -11.98
N SER A 168 -5.46 -20.85 -11.05
CA SER A 168 -6.33 -21.67 -10.22
C SER A 168 -6.49 -21.06 -8.84
N ASN A 169 -7.73 -21.04 -8.35
CA ASN A 169 -8.06 -20.70 -6.97
C ASN A 169 -8.85 -21.86 -6.35
N MET A 170 -8.65 -22.12 -5.06
CA MET A 170 -9.35 -23.16 -4.34
C MET A 170 -10.03 -22.59 -3.11
N ILE A 171 -11.34 -22.83 -3.03
CA ILE A 171 -12.17 -22.37 -1.94
C ILE A 171 -12.74 -23.60 -1.27
N TYR A 172 -12.26 -23.84 -0.06
CA TYR A 172 -12.79 -24.88 0.79
C TYR A 172 -14.23 -24.54 1.21
N LEU A 173 -15.15 -25.42 0.86
CA LEU A 173 -16.49 -25.48 1.40
C LEU A 173 -16.64 -26.80 2.16
N PRO A 174 -16.92 -26.79 3.48
CA PRO A 174 -17.27 -28.01 4.18
C PRO A 174 -18.59 -28.55 3.61
N ARG A 175 -18.77 -29.88 3.63
CA ARG A 175 -20.02 -30.52 3.19
C ARG A 175 -21.23 -29.88 3.87
N THR A 176 -21.99 -29.10 3.12
CA THR A 176 -23.24 -28.51 3.57
C THR A 176 -24.36 -29.55 3.45
N GLY A 177 -25.02 -29.86 4.57
CA GLY A 177 -26.18 -30.75 4.66
C GLY A 177 -27.27 -30.17 5.57
N GLN A 178 -28.29 -30.97 5.90
CA GLN A 178 -29.46 -30.55 6.70
C GLN A 178 -29.13 -30.01 8.12
N ASP A 179 -27.90 -30.17 8.58
CA ASP A 179 -27.39 -29.67 9.87
C ASP A 179 -26.31 -28.59 9.68
N ALA A 180 -26.43 -27.72 8.66
CA ALA A 180 -25.48 -26.64 8.41
C ALA A 180 -25.44 -25.66 9.60
N ASP A 181 -24.32 -25.61 10.30
CA ASP A 181 -24.12 -24.76 11.46
C ASP A 181 -23.88 -23.30 11.03
N SER A 182 -23.96 -22.35 11.98
CA SER A 182 -23.61 -20.94 11.71
C SER A 182 -22.19 -20.74 11.16
N PHE A 183 -21.30 -21.72 11.36
CA PHE A 183 -19.95 -21.75 10.80
C PHE A 183 -19.96 -21.98 9.29
N ASP A 184 -20.86 -22.85 8.79
CA ASP A 184 -20.97 -23.21 7.37
C ASP A 184 -21.47 -22.02 6.53
N MET A 185 -22.36 -21.20 7.10
CA MET A 185 -22.85 -19.98 6.46
C MET A 185 -21.74 -18.95 6.18
N ASN A 186 -20.70 -18.88 7.00
CA ASN A 186 -19.56 -17.98 6.75
C ASN A 186 -18.72 -18.45 5.56
N TYR A 187 -18.50 -19.76 5.41
CA TYR A 187 -17.79 -20.32 4.25
C TYR A 187 -18.57 -20.09 2.96
N MET A 188 -19.89 -20.30 2.99
CA MET A 188 -20.76 -20.02 1.86
C MET A 188 -20.73 -18.53 1.46
N GLN A 189 -20.82 -17.61 2.42
CA GLN A 189 -20.71 -16.17 2.13
C GLN A 189 -19.36 -15.81 1.52
N LYS A 190 -18.26 -16.38 2.05
CA LYS A 190 -16.92 -16.20 1.48
C LYS A 190 -16.87 -16.72 0.05
N ALA A 191 -17.39 -17.91 -0.21
CA ALA A 191 -17.43 -18.50 -1.55
C ALA A 191 -18.18 -17.62 -2.55
N VAL A 192 -19.35 -17.08 -2.17
CA VAL A 192 -20.11 -16.16 -3.04
C VAL A 192 -19.31 -14.89 -3.36
N VAL A 193 -18.64 -14.31 -2.35
CA VAL A 193 -17.81 -13.11 -2.55
C VAL A 193 -16.62 -13.42 -3.47
N GLU A 194 -15.93 -14.53 -3.27
CA GLU A 194 -14.80 -14.94 -4.09
C GLU A 194 -15.22 -15.28 -5.53
N LEU A 195 -16.37 -15.92 -5.71
CA LEU A 195 -16.93 -16.22 -7.02
C LEU A 195 -17.22 -14.94 -7.79
N ALA A 196 -17.84 -13.96 -7.13
CA ALA A 196 -18.13 -12.65 -7.68
C ALA A 196 -16.88 -11.80 -7.94
N ALA A 197 -15.82 -11.95 -7.12
CA ALA A 197 -14.60 -11.16 -7.26
C ALA A 197 -13.67 -11.69 -8.35
N ASN A 198 -13.52 -13.01 -8.46
CA ASN A 198 -12.53 -13.63 -9.35
C ASN A 198 -13.06 -13.86 -10.76
N HIS A 199 -14.39 -14.01 -10.92
CA HIS A 199 -15.07 -14.34 -12.17
C HIS A 199 -14.40 -15.51 -12.90
N PRO A 200 -14.47 -16.74 -12.35
CA PRO A 200 -13.85 -17.89 -13.00
C PRO A 200 -14.50 -18.21 -14.35
N ASP A 201 -13.70 -18.76 -15.26
CA ASP A 201 -14.19 -19.27 -16.53
C ASP A 201 -14.75 -20.68 -16.32
N ILE A 202 -14.00 -21.51 -15.59
CA ILE A 202 -14.33 -22.90 -15.29
C ILE A 202 -14.46 -23.07 -13.78
N ILE A 203 -15.44 -23.85 -13.37
CA ILE A 203 -15.62 -24.25 -11.98
C ILE A 203 -15.55 -25.78 -11.85
N ILE A 204 -14.86 -26.25 -10.81
CA ILE A 204 -14.78 -27.65 -10.44
C ILE A 204 -15.41 -27.80 -9.05
N LEU A 205 -16.44 -28.62 -8.97
CA LEU A 205 -17.35 -28.73 -7.84
C LEU A 205 -17.40 -30.16 -7.30
N ASP A 206 -17.67 -30.30 -6.01
CA ASP A 206 -18.21 -31.56 -5.48
C ASP A 206 -19.74 -31.63 -5.68
N GLU A 207 -20.31 -32.82 -5.45
CA GLU A 207 -21.75 -33.04 -5.66
C GLU A 207 -22.61 -32.13 -4.77
N ALA A 208 -22.24 -31.97 -3.48
CA ALA A 208 -22.99 -31.16 -2.54
C ALA A 208 -23.01 -29.68 -2.94
N THR A 209 -21.88 -29.18 -3.44
CA THR A 209 -21.76 -27.81 -3.92
C THR A 209 -22.53 -27.62 -5.22
N LEU A 210 -22.50 -28.60 -6.13
CA LEU A 210 -23.33 -28.56 -7.34
C LEU A 210 -24.82 -28.55 -7.00
N GLU A 211 -25.30 -29.31 -6.02
CA GLU A 211 -26.70 -29.23 -5.59
C GLU A 211 -27.06 -27.84 -5.04
N TRP A 212 -26.12 -27.18 -4.36
CA TRP A 212 -26.32 -25.83 -3.82
C TRP A 212 -26.35 -24.74 -4.91
N ILE A 213 -25.44 -24.81 -5.90
CA ILE A 213 -25.27 -23.75 -6.91
C ILE A 213 -25.87 -24.09 -8.28
N GLY A 214 -25.94 -25.36 -8.66
CA GLY A 214 -26.39 -25.86 -9.97
C GLY A 214 -27.89 -25.69 -10.23
N GLY A 215 -28.67 -25.32 -9.22
CA GLY A 215 -30.06 -24.87 -9.39
C GLY A 215 -30.21 -23.34 -9.56
N GLN A 216 -29.11 -22.59 -9.49
CA GLN A 216 -29.10 -21.13 -9.64
C GLN A 216 -28.77 -20.76 -11.09
N ASP A 217 -29.34 -19.63 -11.53
CA ASP A 217 -29.02 -19.04 -12.83
C ASP A 217 -27.52 -18.72 -12.90
N GLY A 218 -26.86 -19.14 -13.98
CA GLY A 218 -25.45 -18.82 -14.20
C GLY A 218 -24.54 -19.95 -14.68
N PHE A 219 -25.01 -21.18 -14.93
CA PHE A 219 -24.21 -22.16 -15.67
C PHE A 219 -24.43 -22.01 -17.18
N GLN A 220 -23.36 -22.17 -17.96
CA GLN A 220 -23.46 -22.28 -19.41
C GLN A 220 -23.92 -23.69 -19.77
N ASP A 221 -24.88 -23.81 -20.69
CA ASP A 221 -25.28 -25.10 -21.24
C ASP A 221 -24.12 -25.74 -22.03
N LEU A 222 -23.71 -26.92 -21.59
CA LEU A 222 -22.63 -27.70 -22.17
C LEU A 222 -23.12 -28.73 -23.20
N SER A 223 -24.39 -28.68 -23.61
CA SER A 223 -25.00 -29.58 -24.60
C SER A 223 -24.18 -29.72 -25.90
N ALA A 224 -23.41 -28.69 -26.27
CA ALA A 224 -22.46 -28.70 -27.37
C ALA A 224 -21.46 -29.88 -27.33
N ILE A 225 -21.08 -30.36 -26.13
CA ILE A 225 -20.18 -31.51 -25.93
C ILE A 225 -20.83 -32.82 -26.38
N VAL A 226 -22.15 -32.94 -26.19
CA VAL A 226 -22.94 -34.08 -26.64
C VAL A 226 -23.19 -33.98 -28.14
N GLU A 227 -23.45 -32.77 -28.64
CA GLU A 227 -23.62 -32.51 -30.08
C GLU A 227 -22.34 -32.76 -30.89
N SER A 228 -21.16 -32.50 -30.32
CA SER A 228 -19.87 -32.79 -30.94
C SER A 228 -19.56 -34.29 -31.00
N GLY A 229 -20.31 -35.12 -30.26
CA GLY A 229 -20.12 -36.56 -30.17
C GLY A 229 -18.96 -36.98 -29.27
N SER A 230 -18.44 -36.05 -28.45
CA SER A 230 -17.37 -36.35 -27.50
C SER A 230 -17.85 -37.22 -26.33
N LEU A 231 -19.13 -37.12 -25.97
CA LEU A 231 -19.82 -37.93 -24.97
C LEU A 231 -21.20 -38.33 -25.47
N ASP A 232 -21.62 -39.56 -25.17
CA ASP A 232 -22.99 -40.01 -25.45
C ASP A 232 -23.99 -39.26 -24.57
N LYS A 233 -25.18 -38.96 -25.11
CA LYS A 233 -26.23 -38.25 -24.36
C LYS A 233 -26.67 -38.97 -23.08
N ASP A 234 -26.56 -40.30 -23.09
CA ASP A 234 -26.92 -41.18 -21.97
C ASP A 234 -25.71 -41.50 -21.07
N ASP A 235 -24.58 -40.80 -21.23
CA ASP A 235 -23.39 -41.01 -20.39
C ASP A 235 -23.71 -40.62 -18.93
N PRO A 236 -23.52 -41.53 -17.95
CA PRO A 236 -23.87 -41.31 -16.55
C PRO A 236 -23.08 -40.18 -15.89
N ARG A 237 -21.99 -39.72 -16.51
CA ARG A 237 -21.19 -38.58 -16.02
C ARG A 237 -21.85 -37.23 -16.28
N LEU A 238 -22.83 -37.16 -17.17
CA LEU A 238 -23.50 -35.91 -17.52
C LEU A 238 -24.45 -35.46 -16.39
N LYS A 239 -24.27 -34.22 -15.92
CA LYS A 239 -25.08 -33.62 -14.86
C LYS A 239 -26.07 -32.62 -15.47
N TRP A 240 -27.27 -33.10 -15.70
CA TRP A 240 -28.39 -32.31 -16.21
C TRP A 240 -29.13 -31.60 -15.09
N GLY A 241 -29.62 -30.40 -15.38
CA GLY A 241 -30.54 -29.70 -14.50
C GLY A 241 -31.53 -28.86 -15.27
N THR A 242 -32.53 -28.33 -14.58
CA THR A 242 -33.58 -27.51 -15.20
C THR A 242 -33.29 -26.04 -14.94
N ASN A 243 -33.25 -25.24 -16.00
CA ASN A 243 -33.03 -23.81 -15.89
C ASN A 243 -34.31 -23.16 -15.35
N PRO A 244 -34.24 -22.45 -14.20
CA PRO A 244 -35.42 -21.88 -13.56
C PRO A 244 -36.06 -20.74 -14.37
N GLU A 245 -35.31 -20.06 -15.25
CA GLU A 245 -35.83 -19.00 -16.10
C GLU A 245 -36.46 -19.53 -17.39
N SER A 246 -35.78 -20.45 -18.08
CA SER A 246 -36.22 -20.98 -19.39
C SER A 246 -37.15 -22.20 -19.25
N GLY A 247 -37.08 -22.91 -18.13
CA GLY A 247 -37.75 -24.20 -17.91
C GLY A 247 -37.18 -25.34 -18.75
N GLN A 248 -36.04 -25.14 -19.42
CA GLN A 248 -35.40 -26.13 -20.27
C GLN A 248 -34.40 -26.97 -19.49
N GLU A 249 -34.19 -28.21 -19.94
CA GLU A 249 -33.15 -29.08 -19.42
C GLU A 249 -31.82 -28.72 -20.07
N GLU A 250 -30.85 -28.32 -19.26
CA GLU A 250 -29.53 -27.85 -19.69
C GLU A 250 -28.46 -28.73 -19.04
N LEU A 251 -27.35 -28.95 -19.75
CA LEU A 251 -26.23 -29.72 -19.22
C LEU A 251 -25.31 -28.77 -18.45
N TYR A 252 -25.30 -28.86 -17.13
CA TYR A 252 -24.55 -27.93 -16.27
C TYR A 252 -23.13 -28.38 -15.95
N GLY A 253 -22.86 -29.68 -16.04
CA GLY A 253 -21.54 -30.18 -15.74
C GLY A 253 -21.31 -31.61 -16.19
N VAL A 254 -20.04 -32.00 -16.11
CA VAL A 254 -19.56 -33.33 -16.45
C VAL A 254 -18.74 -33.87 -15.28
N ASP A 255 -19.06 -35.06 -14.82
CA ASP A 255 -18.26 -35.77 -13.83
C ASP A 255 -16.92 -36.20 -14.46
N ILE A 256 -15.82 -35.69 -13.90
CA ILE A 256 -14.44 -35.95 -14.32
C ILE A 256 -13.66 -36.71 -13.24
N THR A 257 -14.33 -37.25 -12.22
CA THR A 257 -13.70 -37.88 -11.05
C THR A 257 -12.69 -38.96 -11.42
N ASP A 258 -13.04 -39.78 -12.41
CA ASP A 258 -12.23 -40.91 -12.90
C ASP A 258 -11.33 -40.55 -14.09
N SER A 259 -11.20 -39.27 -14.43
CA SER A 259 -10.38 -38.82 -15.55
C SER A 259 -8.88 -38.89 -15.23
N ALA A 260 -8.06 -39.13 -16.26
CA ALA A 260 -6.61 -39.02 -16.16
C ALA A 260 -6.16 -37.61 -15.72
N PHE A 261 -6.95 -36.59 -16.06
CA PHE A 261 -6.76 -35.22 -15.62
C PHE A 261 -6.77 -35.13 -14.08
N VAL A 262 -7.85 -35.60 -13.43
CA VAL A 262 -7.99 -35.54 -11.96
C VAL A 262 -6.89 -36.34 -11.26
N ALA A 263 -6.52 -37.50 -11.79
CA ALA A 263 -5.45 -38.33 -11.22
C ALA A 263 -4.07 -37.65 -11.21
N ALA A 264 -3.85 -36.68 -12.11
CA ALA A 264 -2.58 -35.96 -12.22
C ALA A 264 -2.52 -34.66 -11.40
N LEU A 265 -3.64 -34.22 -10.81
CA LEU A 265 -3.66 -32.95 -10.07
C LEU A 265 -3.12 -33.11 -8.64
N PRO A 266 -2.30 -32.16 -8.15
CA PRO A 266 -1.80 -32.15 -6.78
C PRO A 266 -2.85 -31.60 -5.80
N VAL A 267 -4.03 -32.23 -5.77
CA VAL A 267 -5.13 -31.85 -4.88
C VAL A 267 -5.34 -32.90 -3.79
N ASN A 268 -5.68 -32.44 -2.60
CA ASN A 268 -6.18 -33.26 -1.51
C ASN A 268 -7.69 -33.37 -1.64
N LYS A 269 -8.18 -34.60 -1.78
CA LYS A 269 -9.62 -34.91 -1.79
C LYS A 269 -9.87 -36.18 -0.98
N ALA A 270 -11.09 -36.34 -0.46
CA ALA A 270 -11.52 -37.64 0.06
C ALA A 270 -11.62 -38.64 -1.11
N GLU A 271 -11.39 -39.93 -0.83
CA GLU A 271 -11.41 -40.99 -1.86
C GLU A 271 -12.76 -41.06 -2.61
N ASP A 272 -13.85 -40.72 -1.93
CA ASP A 272 -15.22 -40.75 -2.47
C ASP A 272 -15.75 -39.36 -2.89
N GLU A 273 -14.88 -38.34 -3.04
CA GLU A 273 -15.34 -37.01 -3.44
C GLU A 273 -15.37 -36.88 -4.97
N ASN A 274 -16.57 -36.65 -5.50
CA ASN A 274 -16.78 -36.37 -6.92
C ASN A 274 -16.15 -35.03 -7.31
N MET A 275 -15.67 -34.97 -8.54
CA MET A 275 -15.20 -33.74 -9.18
C MET A 275 -16.01 -33.53 -10.46
N ILE A 276 -16.86 -32.51 -10.44
CA ILE A 276 -17.74 -32.16 -11.53
C ILE A 276 -17.27 -30.83 -12.10
N ILE A 277 -17.00 -30.80 -13.40
CA ILE A 277 -16.59 -29.58 -14.08
C ILE A 277 -17.78 -28.91 -14.75
N GLY A 278 -17.85 -27.59 -14.63
CA GLY A 278 -18.85 -26.75 -15.28
C GLY A 278 -18.26 -25.41 -15.74
N VAL A 279 -19.05 -24.66 -16.49
CA VAL A 279 -18.70 -23.31 -16.97
C VAL A 279 -19.75 -22.33 -16.45
N LEU A 280 -19.30 -21.22 -15.88
CA LEU A 280 -20.21 -20.21 -15.31
C LEU A 280 -20.39 -19.04 -16.28
N GLY A 281 -21.63 -18.75 -16.67
CA GLY A 281 -22.02 -17.63 -17.51
C GLY A 281 -21.64 -17.82 -18.98
N VAL A 282 -22.22 -17.00 -19.85
CA VAL A 282 -21.97 -17.04 -21.30
C VAL A 282 -21.13 -15.84 -21.71
N ASP A 283 -19.90 -16.09 -22.16
CA ASP A 283 -18.96 -15.07 -22.67
C ASP A 283 -18.04 -15.70 -23.73
N GLU A 284 -17.70 -14.97 -24.80
CA GLU A 284 -16.77 -15.39 -25.87
C GLU A 284 -15.40 -15.79 -25.28
N ALA A 285 -15.00 -15.19 -24.16
CA ALA A 285 -13.78 -15.58 -23.45
C ALA A 285 -13.80 -17.05 -22.96
N LYS A 286 -14.99 -17.61 -22.74
CA LYS A 286 -15.23 -18.94 -22.15
C LYS A 286 -15.43 -20.02 -23.21
N ASP A 287 -15.44 -19.68 -24.50
CA ASP A 287 -15.48 -20.66 -25.59
C ASP A 287 -14.30 -21.63 -25.56
N LYS A 288 -13.16 -21.22 -24.97
CA LYS A 288 -11.99 -22.08 -24.75
C LYS A 288 -12.22 -23.19 -23.71
N ALA A 289 -13.23 -23.06 -22.86
CA ALA A 289 -13.53 -24.04 -21.81
C ALA A 289 -14.14 -25.32 -22.39
N ILE A 290 -14.96 -25.23 -23.44
CA ILE A 290 -15.62 -26.39 -24.04
C ILE A 290 -14.59 -27.40 -24.59
N PRO A 291 -13.63 -27.01 -25.47
CA PRO A 291 -12.60 -27.94 -25.95
C PRO A 291 -11.76 -28.57 -24.83
N PHE A 292 -11.54 -27.84 -23.73
CA PHE A 292 -10.85 -28.37 -22.57
C PHE A 292 -11.68 -29.43 -21.85
N ILE A 293 -12.96 -29.18 -21.61
CA ILE A 293 -13.87 -30.15 -20.98
C ILE A 293 -14.00 -31.40 -21.86
N GLU A 294 -14.10 -31.24 -23.19
CA GLU A 294 -14.09 -32.36 -24.14
C GLU A 294 -12.80 -33.17 -24.03
N HIS A 295 -11.64 -32.52 -23.93
CA HIS A 295 -10.35 -33.19 -23.80
C HIS A 295 -10.26 -34.03 -22.53
N ILE A 296 -10.64 -33.47 -21.37
CA ILE A 296 -10.52 -34.16 -20.08
C ILE A 296 -11.62 -35.23 -19.89
N ALA A 297 -12.83 -35.00 -20.40
CA ALA A 297 -13.94 -35.94 -20.25
C ALA A 297 -13.91 -37.06 -21.31
N GLY A 298 -13.49 -36.74 -22.53
CA GLY A 298 -13.29 -37.69 -23.63
C GLY A 298 -12.01 -38.53 -23.49
N GLY A 299 -11.05 -38.08 -22.69
CA GLY A 299 -9.84 -38.81 -22.34
C GLY A 299 -10.05 -39.98 -21.36
N SER A 300 -11.29 -40.26 -20.96
CA SER A 300 -11.62 -41.43 -20.12
C SER A 300 -11.26 -42.70 -20.89
N ALA A 301 -10.22 -43.36 -20.41
CA ALA A 301 -9.53 -44.50 -21.00
C ALA A 301 -10.37 -45.32 -22.00
N ALA A 302 -9.98 -45.27 -23.28
CA ALA A 302 -10.08 -46.46 -24.10
C ALA A 302 -9.37 -47.60 -23.33
N GLN A 303 -10.17 -48.63 -23.02
CA GLN A 303 -9.86 -49.95 -22.48
C GLN A 303 -8.38 -50.38 -22.43
#